data_AF-A0A944TMP2-F1
#
_entry.id   AF-A0A944TMP2-F1
#
_cell.length_a   1.000
_cell.length_b   1.000
_cell.length_c   1.000
_cell.angle_alpha   90.00
_cell.angle_beta   90.00
_cell.angle_gamma   90.00
#
_symmetry.space_group_name_H-M   'P 1'
#
loop_
_entity.id
_entity.type
_entity.pdbx_description
1 polymer ?
#
loop_
_entity_poly.entity_id
_entity_poly.type
_entity_poly.pdbx_seq_one_letter_code
_entity_poly.pdbx_strand_id
1 'polypeptide(L)'
;MPFKSSTILIFLLAFSNSYSQEKKVKETPFEYTKRFHSEVEEIKSLEADVYEEKIDYFRSSIEKYIEHKRRVCNGEFSTMVLSEKKVKLDGTKKNKNKLSHEERKLCFREMKALQITFINNMFLARKRYLDHLHQLRVSELGAAREQSIKSVQKAFTKKR
;
A
#
# COMPACT_ATOMS: atom_id res chain seq x y z
N MET A 1 51.89 -30.32 27.35
CA MET A 1 52.20 -30.58 25.93
C MET A 1 51.79 -32.03 25.63
N PRO A 2 51.20 -32.42 24.49
CA PRO A 2 50.82 -31.67 23.28
C PRO A 2 49.30 -31.75 22.93
N PHE A 3 48.81 -30.71 22.26
CA PHE A 3 47.53 -30.70 21.53
C PHE A 3 47.76 -31.32 20.13
N LYS A 4 46.93 -32.29 19.73
CA LYS A 4 46.69 -32.74 18.34
C LYS A 4 45.19 -32.50 18.08
N SER A 5 44.80 -31.52 17.26
CA SER A 5 44.81 -31.47 15.79
C SER A 5 43.70 -32.33 15.13
N SER A 6 43.02 -31.68 14.18
CA SER A 6 42.13 -32.21 13.14
C SER A 6 40.70 -32.61 13.53
N THR A 7 39.73 -31.72 13.24
CA THR A 7 38.70 -31.88 12.18
C THR A 7 37.53 -30.90 12.38
N ILE A 8 37.69 -29.62 12.02
CA ILE A 8 36.55 -28.72 11.73
C ILE A 8 36.94 -27.80 10.58
N LEU A 9 36.92 -28.34 9.37
CA LEU A 9 36.92 -27.55 8.14
C LEU A 9 36.00 -28.30 7.16
N ILE A 10 35.15 -27.57 6.46
CA ILE A 10 34.15 -28.04 5.45
C ILE A 10 32.74 -28.23 6.03
N PHE A 11 32.08 -27.11 6.37
CA PHE A 11 30.62 -26.99 6.31
C PHE A 11 30.21 -25.53 6.07
N LEU A 12 30.78 -24.89 5.04
CA LEU A 12 30.62 -23.45 4.78
C LEU A 12 30.28 -23.08 3.31
N LEU A 13 29.85 -24.02 2.46
CA LEU A 13 29.60 -23.72 1.03
C LEU A 13 28.39 -24.46 0.45
N ALA A 14 27.18 -24.24 1.00
CA ALA A 14 25.95 -24.76 0.36
C ALA A 14 24.69 -23.89 0.56
N PHE A 15 24.83 -22.57 0.71
CA PHE A 15 23.70 -21.66 0.48
C PHE A 15 23.84 -21.01 -0.89
N SER A 16 23.57 -21.79 -1.92
CA SER A 16 23.27 -21.30 -3.26
C SER A 16 21.98 -20.48 -3.17
N ASN A 17 22.14 -19.16 -3.12
CA ASN A 17 21.07 -18.19 -3.29
C ASN A 17 20.39 -18.42 -4.65
N SER A 18 19.29 -19.17 -4.65
CA SER A 18 18.37 -19.22 -5.78
C SER A 18 17.57 -17.92 -5.79
N TYR A 19 18.13 -16.87 -6.41
CA TYR A 19 17.34 -15.70 -6.82
C TYR A 19 16.47 -16.12 -8.01
N SER A 20 15.28 -16.62 -7.72
CA SER A 20 14.22 -16.72 -8.70
C SER A 20 13.79 -15.30 -9.06
N GLN A 21 14.24 -14.79 -10.21
CA GLN A 21 13.71 -13.54 -10.75
C GLN A 21 12.28 -13.81 -11.24
N GLU A 22 11.32 -13.51 -10.38
CA GLU A 22 9.92 -13.43 -10.77
C GLU A 22 9.79 -12.46 -11.95
N LYS A 23 9.39 -12.99 -13.12
CA LYS A 23 9.11 -12.19 -14.31
C LYS A 23 8.00 -11.20 -13.97
N LYS A 24 8.35 -9.96 -13.65
CA LYS A 24 7.39 -8.85 -13.57
C LYS A 24 6.77 -8.68 -14.95
N VAL A 25 5.57 -9.24 -15.12
CA VAL A 25 4.70 -8.95 -16.26
C VAL A 25 4.59 -7.43 -16.32
N LYS A 26 4.99 -6.83 -17.44
CA LYS A 26 4.89 -5.37 -17.63
C LYS A 26 3.41 -5.04 -17.75
N GLU A 27 2.80 -4.62 -16.64
CA GLU A 27 1.42 -4.13 -16.62
C GLU A 27 1.25 -2.98 -17.60
N THR A 28 0.12 -2.99 -18.30
CA THR A 28 -0.25 -1.85 -19.15
C THR A 28 -0.62 -0.64 -18.29
N PRO A 29 -0.46 0.60 -18.79
CA PRO A 29 -0.87 1.81 -18.05
C PRO A 29 -2.35 1.80 -17.62
N PHE A 30 -3.19 1.12 -18.41
CA PHE A 30 -4.61 0.94 -18.11
C PHE A 30 -4.82 -0.02 -16.94
N GLU A 31 -4.16 -1.18 -16.95
CA GLU A 31 -4.20 -2.14 -15.84
C GLU A 31 -3.67 -1.54 -14.53
N TYR A 32 -2.57 -0.79 -14.60
CA TYR A 32 -2.01 -0.07 -13.44
C TYR A 32 -3.03 0.92 -12.84
N THR A 33 -3.73 1.65 -13.70
CA THR A 33 -4.77 2.60 -13.25
C THR A 33 -5.94 1.87 -12.61
N LYS A 34 -6.43 0.80 -13.25
CA LYS A 34 -7.56 0.00 -12.77
C LYS A 34 -7.25 -0.66 -11.42
N ARG A 35 -6.06 -1.25 -11.27
CA ARG A 35 -5.60 -1.87 -10.02
C ARG A 35 -5.53 -0.84 -8.89
N PHE A 36 -5.02 0.35 -9.16
CA PHE A 36 -4.96 1.38 -8.13
C PHE A 36 -6.34 1.86 -7.69
N HIS A 37 -7.29 1.99 -8.62
CA HIS A 37 -8.68 2.30 -8.27
C HIS A 37 -9.31 1.22 -7.36
N SER A 38 -9.04 -0.07 -7.62
CA SER A 38 -9.52 -1.13 -6.71
C SER A 38 -8.84 -1.07 -5.35
N GLU A 39 -7.52 -0.82 -5.30
CA GLU A 39 -6.78 -0.65 -4.04
C GLU A 39 -7.36 0.49 -3.18
N VAL A 40 -7.76 1.61 -3.79
CA VAL A 40 -8.37 2.74 -3.07
C VAL A 40 -9.74 2.37 -2.49
N GLU A 41 -10.54 1.57 -3.21
CA GLU A 41 -11.83 1.09 -2.71
C GLU A 41 -11.66 0.08 -1.56
N GLU A 42 -10.65 -0.78 -1.61
CA GLU A 42 -10.35 -1.75 -0.55
C GLU A 42 -10.07 -1.10 0.82
N ILE A 43 -9.51 0.13 0.84
CA ILE A 43 -9.29 0.89 2.07
C ILE A 43 -10.60 1.09 2.85
N LYS A 44 -11.71 1.27 2.14
CA LYS A 44 -13.03 1.50 2.75
C LYS A 44 -13.51 0.30 3.56
N SER A 45 -13.11 -0.91 3.19
CA SER A 45 -13.46 -2.17 3.87
C SER A 45 -12.36 -2.68 4.81
N LEU A 46 -11.26 -1.95 4.97
CA LEU A 46 -10.13 -2.38 5.80
C LEU A 46 -10.55 -2.64 7.25
N GLU A 47 -10.36 -3.86 7.75
CA GLU A 47 -10.70 -4.20 9.13
C GLU A 47 -9.78 -3.47 10.13
N ALA A 48 -10.27 -3.31 11.36
CA ALA A 48 -9.57 -2.51 12.37
C ALA A 48 -8.27 -3.18 12.84
N ASP A 49 -8.28 -4.49 12.99
CA ASP A 49 -7.14 -5.32 13.41
C ASP A 49 -5.95 -5.24 12.45
N VAL A 50 -6.22 -5.22 11.14
CA VAL A 50 -5.19 -5.16 10.09
C VAL A 50 -4.81 -3.73 9.69
N TYR A 51 -5.37 -2.71 10.35
CA TYR A 51 -5.19 -1.31 9.97
C TYR A 51 -3.72 -0.88 10.03
N GLU A 52 -3.03 -1.18 11.14
CA GLU A 52 -1.63 -0.75 11.35
C GLU A 52 -0.68 -1.39 10.34
N GLU A 53 -0.93 -2.65 9.96
CA GLU A 53 -0.08 -3.39 9.02
C GLU A 53 -0.16 -2.83 7.59
N LYS A 54 -1.36 -2.39 7.17
CA LYS A 54 -1.64 -2.06 5.77
C LYS A 54 -1.55 -0.56 5.47
N ILE A 55 -1.55 0.30 6.48
CA ILE A 55 -1.67 1.75 6.27
C ILE A 55 -0.49 2.35 5.51
N ASP A 56 0.73 1.88 5.79
CA ASP A 56 1.95 2.40 5.15
C ASP A 56 2.09 1.90 3.71
N TYR A 57 1.58 0.70 3.42
CA TYR A 57 1.43 0.22 2.05
C TYR A 57 0.55 1.17 1.22
N PHE A 58 -0.63 1.51 1.72
CA PHE A 58 -1.56 2.39 0.99
C PHE A 58 -1.00 3.80 0.80
N ARG A 59 -0.32 4.37 1.81
CA ARG A 59 0.37 5.67 1.70
C ARG A 59 1.45 5.65 0.61
N SER A 60 2.29 4.61 0.60
CA SER A 60 3.32 4.48 -0.43
C SER A 60 2.72 4.28 -1.82
N SER A 61 1.63 3.50 -1.92
CA SER A 61 0.97 3.21 -3.20
C SER A 61 0.38 4.49 -3.82
N ILE A 62 -0.35 5.31 -3.05
CA ILE A 62 -0.93 6.57 -3.57
C ILE A 62 0.15 7.57 -3.99
N GLU A 63 1.24 7.70 -3.24
CA GLU A 63 2.31 8.63 -3.59
C GLU A 63 2.95 8.27 -4.92
N LYS A 64 3.27 6.98 -5.11
CA LYS A 64 3.81 6.46 -6.37
C LYS A 64 2.84 6.66 -7.53
N TYR A 65 1.55 6.37 -7.32
CA TYR A 65 0.52 6.53 -8.33
C TYR A 65 0.36 7.99 -8.76
N ILE A 66 0.25 8.91 -7.80
CA ILE A 66 0.07 10.34 -8.06
C ILE A 66 1.29 10.91 -8.78
N GLU A 67 2.49 10.52 -8.37
CA GLU A 67 3.70 10.96 -9.04
C GLU A 67 3.75 10.46 -10.49
N HIS A 68 3.43 9.18 -10.71
CA HIS A 68 3.33 8.63 -12.07
C HIS A 68 2.29 9.36 -12.91
N LYS A 69 1.07 9.54 -12.39
CA LYS A 69 -0.01 10.23 -13.12
C LYS A 69 0.29 11.70 -13.38
N ARG A 70 0.95 12.40 -12.46
CA ARG A 70 1.38 13.79 -12.67
C ARG A 70 2.28 13.91 -13.90
N ARG A 71 3.28 13.02 -14.03
CA ARG A 71 4.17 12.96 -15.19
C ARG A 71 3.43 12.60 -16.48
N VAL A 72 2.46 11.69 -16.41
CA VAL A 72 1.56 11.38 -17.55
C VAL A 72 0.77 12.62 -17.96
N CYS A 73 0.12 13.32 -17.03
CA CYS A 73 -0.65 14.53 -17.32
C CYS A 73 0.24 15.66 -17.87
N ASN A 74 1.52 15.72 -17.47
CA ASN A 74 2.50 16.67 -18.00
C ASN A 74 3.02 16.30 -19.40
N GLY A 75 2.69 15.11 -19.90
CA GLY A 75 3.13 14.62 -21.21
C GLY A 75 4.58 14.12 -21.23
N GLU A 76 5.12 13.70 -20.08
CA GLU A 76 6.46 13.09 -19.98
C GLU A 76 6.48 11.65 -20.52
N PHE A 77 5.33 10.98 -20.51
CA PHE A 77 5.15 9.66 -21.10
C PHE A 77 4.33 9.77 -22.40
N SER A 78 5.01 9.68 -23.55
CA SER A 78 4.37 9.65 -24.88
C SER A 78 3.88 8.23 -25.16
N THR A 79 2.57 8.00 -25.26
CA THR A 79 2.03 6.74 -25.76
C THR A 79 2.45 6.58 -27.23
N MET A 80 3.31 5.61 -27.53
CA MET A 80 3.57 5.18 -28.89
C MET A 80 2.31 4.45 -29.37
N VAL A 81 1.35 5.19 -29.94
CA VAL A 81 0.23 4.58 -30.64
C VAL A 81 0.81 4.01 -31.93
N LEU A 82 1.07 2.70 -31.96
CA LEU A 82 1.37 1.96 -33.19
C LEU A 82 0.09 1.92 -34.03
N SER A 83 -0.25 3.04 -34.66
CA SER A 83 -1.23 3.05 -35.74
C SER A 83 -0.53 2.48 -36.98
N GLU A 84 -0.69 1.18 -37.20
CA GLU A 84 -0.47 0.52 -38.48
C GLU A 84 -1.47 1.09 -39.51
N LYS A 85 -1.21 2.29 -40.00
CA LYS A 85 -1.71 2.79 -41.28
C LYS A 85 -0.89 4.02 -41.65
N LYS A 86 0.05 3.79 -42.55
CA LYS A 86 0.84 4.82 -43.25
C LYS A 86 -0.12 5.81 -43.93
N VAL A 87 -0.45 6.90 -43.24
CA VAL A 87 -0.99 8.09 -43.89
C VAL A 87 0.16 9.08 -44.04
N LYS A 88 0.63 9.17 -45.29
CA LYS A 88 1.52 10.23 -45.78
C LYS A 88 0.92 11.57 -45.38
N LEU A 89 1.66 12.41 -44.67
CA LEU A 89 1.29 13.80 -44.42
C LEU A 89 2.58 14.61 -44.24
N ASP A 90 2.72 15.59 -45.12
CA ASP A 90 3.77 16.59 -45.25
C ASP A 90 4.27 17.18 -43.94
N GLY A 91 5.59 17.41 -43.90
CA GLY A 91 6.23 18.71 -43.57
C GLY A 91 6.02 19.40 -42.22
N THR A 92 4.97 19.13 -41.45
CA THR A 92 4.63 19.87 -40.23
C THR A 92 3.89 19.00 -39.23
N LYS A 93 4.57 18.07 -38.55
CA LYS A 93 3.99 17.33 -37.41
C LYS A 93 4.49 17.91 -36.09
N LYS A 94 3.87 19.03 -35.69
CA LYS A 94 3.85 19.46 -34.28
C LYS A 94 3.36 18.30 -33.42
N ASN A 95 4.18 17.86 -32.45
CA ASN A 95 3.82 17.16 -31.21
C ASN A 95 2.43 16.47 -31.17
N LYS A 96 2.18 15.45 -32.00
CA LYS A 96 0.91 14.71 -32.00
C LYS A 96 0.70 13.81 -30.75
N ASN A 97 1.64 13.81 -29.81
CA ASN A 97 1.68 12.89 -28.67
C ASN A 97 1.56 13.57 -27.30
N LYS A 98 1.34 14.90 -27.24
CA LYS A 98 1.10 15.61 -25.96
C LYS A 98 -0.40 15.84 -25.79
N LEU A 99 -0.90 15.64 -24.57
CA LEU A 99 -2.28 15.97 -24.21
C LEU A 99 -2.59 17.43 -24.57
N SER A 100 -3.74 17.66 -25.17
CA SER A 100 -4.31 18.99 -25.34
C SER A 100 -4.55 19.66 -23.98
N HIS A 101 -4.79 20.97 -23.99
CA HIS A 101 -5.08 21.72 -22.75
C HIS A 101 -6.28 21.14 -21.99
N GLU A 102 -7.34 20.78 -22.71
CA GLU A 102 -8.54 20.19 -22.13
C GLU A 102 -8.31 18.78 -21.60
N GLU A 103 -7.60 17.92 -22.33
CA GLU A 103 -7.24 16.58 -21.85
C GLU A 103 -6.35 16.64 -20.62
N ARG A 104 -5.39 17.56 -20.58
CA ARG A 104 -4.55 17.79 -19.41
C ARG A 104 -5.38 18.24 -18.20
N LYS A 105 -6.30 19.18 -18.41
CA LYS A 105 -7.21 19.66 -17.36
C LYS A 105 -8.09 18.53 -16.81
N LEU A 106 -8.61 17.68 -17.69
CA LEU A 106 -9.39 16.49 -17.30
C LEU A 106 -8.53 15.50 -16.48
N CYS A 107 -7.30 15.21 -16.94
CA CYS A 107 -6.34 14.34 -16.25
C CYS A 107 -6.07 14.81 -14.80
N PHE A 108 -5.80 16.11 -14.61
CA PHE A 108 -5.61 16.67 -13.27
C PHE A 108 -6.88 16.65 -12.42
N ARG A 109 -8.06 16.83 -13.03
CA ARG A 109 -9.35 16.76 -12.32
C ARG A 109 -9.63 15.35 -11.80
N GLU A 110 -9.39 14.33 -12.62
CA GLU A 110 -9.52 12.93 -12.23
C GLU A 110 -8.55 12.56 -11.11
N MET A 111 -7.29 12.98 -11.24
CA MET A 111 -6.27 12.77 -10.21
C MET A 111 -6.68 13.41 -8.87
N LYS A 112 -7.21 14.64 -8.91
CA LYS A 112 -7.72 15.32 -7.71
C LYS A 112 -8.91 14.57 -7.09
N ALA A 113 -9.86 14.12 -7.92
CA ALA A 113 -11.01 13.37 -7.43
C ALA A 113 -10.58 12.08 -6.73
N LEU A 114 -9.63 11.35 -7.30
CA LEU A 114 -9.07 10.14 -6.71
C LEU A 114 -8.35 10.40 -5.38
N GLN A 115 -7.57 11.48 -5.28
CA GLN A 115 -6.93 11.86 -4.02
C GLN A 115 -7.95 12.15 -2.92
N ILE A 116 -9.04 12.85 -3.26
CA ILE A 116 -10.14 13.11 -2.31
C ILE A 116 -10.77 11.79 -1.85
N THR A 117 -11.06 10.86 -2.77
CA THR A 117 -11.59 9.54 -2.42
C THR A 117 -10.63 8.78 -1.50
N PHE A 118 -9.34 8.76 -1.81
CA PHE A 118 -8.31 8.14 -0.98
C PHE A 118 -8.31 8.74 0.44
N ILE A 119 -8.29 10.06 0.57
CA ILE A 119 -8.31 10.76 1.87
C ILE A 119 -9.56 10.36 2.68
N ASN A 120 -10.72 10.37 2.04
CA ASN A 120 -11.98 10.01 2.70
C ASN A 120 -11.98 8.54 3.16
N ASN A 121 -11.54 7.60 2.31
CA ASN A 121 -11.48 6.19 2.68
C ASN A 121 -10.48 5.94 3.82
N MET A 122 -9.32 6.61 3.79
CA MET A 122 -8.32 6.56 4.86
C MET A 122 -8.86 7.10 6.18
N PHE A 123 -9.62 8.20 6.13
CA PHE A 123 -10.28 8.74 7.32
C PHE A 123 -11.26 7.72 7.92
N LEU A 124 -12.11 7.10 7.09
CA LEU A 124 -13.07 6.09 7.54
C LEU A 124 -12.39 4.85 8.12
N ALA A 125 -11.30 4.38 7.51
CA ALA A 125 -10.49 3.28 8.03
C ALA A 125 -9.89 3.62 9.40
N ARG A 126 -9.26 4.80 9.51
CA ARG A 126 -8.67 5.26 10.77
C ARG A 126 -9.70 5.41 11.87
N LYS A 127 -10.88 5.96 11.55
CA LYS A 127 -11.97 6.10 12.51
C LYS A 127 -12.39 4.74 13.06
N ARG A 128 -12.63 3.75 12.19
CA ARG A 128 -13.02 2.39 12.60
C ARG A 128 -11.97 1.74 13.50
N TYR A 129 -10.69 1.92 13.16
CA TYR A 129 -9.58 1.46 14.00
C TYR A 129 -9.59 2.10 15.40
N LEU A 130 -9.75 3.43 15.47
CA LEU A 130 -9.80 4.14 16.75
C LEU A 130 -11.01 3.75 17.60
N ASP A 131 -12.18 3.58 16.96
CA ASP A 131 -13.40 3.12 17.63
C ASP A 131 -13.18 1.72 18.23
N HIS A 132 -12.55 0.80 17.47
CA HIS A 132 -12.20 -0.54 17.94
C HIS A 132 -11.23 -0.52 19.13
N LEU A 133 -10.14 0.25 19.03
CA LEU A 133 -9.19 0.41 20.14
C LEU A 133 -9.86 0.97 21.40
N HIS A 134 -10.75 1.93 21.24
CA HIS A 134 -11.45 2.52 22.37
C HIS A 134 -12.33 1.47 23.07
N GLN A 135 -13.11 0.70 22.31
CA GLN A 135 -13.94 -0.38 22.86
C GLN A 135 -13.10 -1.43 23.59
N LEU A 136 -11.97 -1.85 23.01
CA LEU A 136 -11.05 -2.79 23.64
C LEU A 136 -10.54 -2.26 24.99
N ARG A 137 -10.04 -1.02 25.03
CA ARG A 137 -9.51 -0.41 26.25
C ARG A 137 -10.56 -0.27 27.35
N VAL A 138 -11.79 0.10 26.99
CA VAL A 138 -12.91 0.20 27.96
C VAL A 138 -13.25 -1.18 28.53
N SER A 139 -13.25 -2.22 27.69
CA SER A 139 -13.46 -3.61 28.13
C SER A 139 -12.37 -4.08 29.09
N GLU A 140 -11.10 -3.87 28.74
CA GLU A 140 -9.94 -4.21 29.57
C GLU A 140 -9.96 -3.46 30.91
N LEU A 141 -10.31 -2.17 30.91
CA LEU A 141 -10.46 -1.38 32.13
C LEU A 141 -11.55 -1.95 33.04
N GLY A 142 -12.68 -2.35 32.47
CA GLY A 142 -13.77 -3.02 33.20
C GLY A 142 -13.33 -4.34 33.81
N ALA A 143 -12.61 -5.17 33.04
CA ALA A 143 -12.07 -6.44 33.50
C ALA A 143 -11.05 -6.25 34.64
N ALA A 144 -10.15 -5.27 34.52
CA ALA A 144 -9.17 -4.94 35.54
C ALA A 144 -9.85 -4.50 36.85
N ARG A 145 -10.86 -3.61 36.78
CA ARG A 145 -11.67 -3.20 37.93
C ARG A 145 -12.30 -4.40 38.62
N GLU A 146 -12.97 -5.27 37.87
CA GLU A 146 -13.64 -6.45 38.43
C GLU A 146 -12.64 -7.41 39.08
N GLN A 147 -11.48 -7.61 38.46
CA GLN A 147 -10.41 -8.43 39.02
C GLN A 147 -9.86 -7.82 40.33
N SER A 148 -9.69 -6.50 40.40
CA SER A 148 -9.29 -5.81 41.63
C SER A 148 -10.34 -5.93 42.73
N ILE A 149 -11.63 -5.79 42.42
CA ILE A 149 -12.71 -5.97 43.40
C ILE A 149 -12.71 -7.42 43.92
N LYS A 150 -12.61 -8.40 43.03
CA LYS A 150 -12.53 -9.83 43.39
C LYS A 150 -11.32 -10.13 44.26
N SER A 151 -10.15 -9.54 43.99
CA SER A 151 -8.95 -9.78 44.80
C SER A 151 -9.12 -9.22 46.21
N VAL A 152 -9.70 -8.02 46.35
CA VAL A 152 -10.05 -7.42 47.64
C VAL A 152 -11.04 -8.29 48.39
N GLN A 153 -12.15 -8.68 47.76
CA GLN A 153 -13.17 -9.53 48.39
C GLN A 153 -12.60 -10.87 48.88
N LYS A 154 -11.76 -11.53 48.06
CA LYS A 154 -11.06 -12.78 48.43
C LYS A 154 -10.16 -12.61 49.65
N ALA A 155 -9.47 -11.48 49.77
CA ALA A 155 -8.60 -11.20 50.92
C ALA A 155 -9.40 -11.11 52.24
N PHE A 156 -10.63 -10.59 52.20
CA PHE A 156 -11.49 -10.46 53.38
C PHE A 156 -12.38 -11.67 53.65
N THR A 157 -12.64 -12.53 52.66
CA THR A 157 -13.40 -13.79 52.87
C THR A 157 -12.53 -14.93 53.41
N LYS A 158 -11.20 -14.86 53.30
CA LYS A 158 -10.29 -15.92 53.79
C LYS A 158 -10.05 -15.91 55.32
N LYS A 159 -10.91 -15.24 56.10
CA LYS A 159 -10.88 -15.26 57.58
C LYS A 159 -12.24 -15.69 58.14
N ARG A 160 -12.44 -17.00 58.21
CA ARG A 160 -13.03 -17.71 59.35
C ARG A 160 -12.70 -19.20 59.26
#